data_AF-C8PJ19-F1
#
_entry.id   AF-C8PJ19-F1
#
_cell.length_a   1.000
_cell.length_b   1.000
_cell.length_c   1.000
_cell.angle_alpha   90.00
_cell.angle_beta   90.00
_cell.angle_gamma   90.00
#
_symmetry.space_group_name_H-M   'P 1'
#
loop_
_entity.id
_entity.type
_entity.pdbx_description
1 polymer ?
#
loop_
_entity_poly.entity_id
_entity_poly.type
_entity_poly.pdbx_seq_one_letter_code
_entity_poly.pdbx_strand_id
1 'polypeptide(L)'
;MQKSGFAKALCSDARSAKIPSEHDFFAPLIGDWDIWWTDGLQSGTPREVRGEWLFARVLDGSAVQDVFIVPSRAQRLANPQADAEYGTTIRIYEPANGTWDIFYGCVGTALRLTAHKEAE
;
A
#
# COMPACT_ATOMS: atom_id res chain seq x y z
N MET A 1 -14.71 -8.56 15.11
CA MET A 1 -13.28 -8.56 15.47
C MET A 1 -12.94 -7.18 16.01
N GLN A 2 -12.68 -7.06 17.32
CA GLN A 2 -12.35 -5.77 17.92
C GLN A 2 -11.00 -5.35 17.34
N LYS A 3 -10.93 -4.25 16.56
CA LYS A 3 -9.66 -3.65 16.16
C LYS A 3 -8.84 -3.49 17.45
N SER A 4 -7.70 -4.18 17.54
CA SER A 4 -6.81 -4.11 18.69
C SER A 4 -6.47 -2.64 18.96
N GLY A 5 -6.08 -2.28 20.20
CA GLY A 5 -5.66 -0.91 20.50
C GLY A 5 -4.65 -0.35 19.49
N PHE A 6 -3.79 -1.23 18.96
CA PHE A 6 -2.89 -0.94 17.84
C PHE A 6 -3.61 -0.52 16.56
N ALA A 7 -4.55 -1.30 16.03
CA ALA A 7 -5.24 -0.95 14.78
C ALA A 7 -6.05 0.35 14.90
N LYS A 8 -6.58 0.66 16.09
CA LYS A 8 -7.22 1.95 16.37
C LYS A 8 -6.23 3.12 16.44
N ALA A 9 -5.06 2.91 17.06
CA ALA A 9 -4.01 3.92 17.13
C ALA A 9 -3.31 4.14 15.79
N LEU A 10 -3.28 3.11 14.94
CA LEU A 10 -2.66 3.15 13.63
C LEU A 10 -3.53 3.91 12.63
N CYS A 11 -4.80 3.52 12.46
CA CYS A 11 -5.69 4.10 11.44
C CYS A 11 -6.15 5.53 11.78
N SER A 12 -6.30 6.36 10.76
CA SER A 12 -6.90 7.69 10.85
C SER A 12 -7.98 7.88 9.79
N ASP A 13 -9.04 8.60 10.12
CA ASP A 13 -10.11 8.94 9.18
C ASP A 13 -9.81 10.23 8.38
N ALA A 14 -8.83 11.02 8.82
CA ALA A 14 -8.54 12.33 8.26
C ALA A 14 -7.06 12.49 7.88
N ARG A 15 -6.80 13.38 6.93
CA ARG A 15 -5.45 13.85 6.59
C ARG A 15 -4.94 14.77 7.70
N SER A 16 -3.68 14.61 8.11
CA SER A 16 -3.02 15.55 9.01
C SER A 16 -2.94 16.95 8.39
N ALA A 17 -3.11 18.00 9.19
CA ALA A 17 -2.91 19.38 8.76
C ALA A 17 -1.46 19.68 8.34
N LYS A 18 -0.52 18.79 8.68
CA LYS A 18 0.89 18.88 8.26
C LYS A 18 1.09 18.61 6.77
N ILE A 19 0.14 17.95 6.11
CA ILE A 19 0.20 17.63 4.68
C ILE A 19 -0.62 18.70 3.93
N PRO A 20 -0.01 19.58 3.13
CA PRO A 20 -0.75 20.49 2.24
C PRO A 20 -1.60 19.73 1.21
N SER A 21 -2.65 20.35 0.68
CA SER A 21 -3.59 19.68 -0.27
C SER A 21 -2.91 19.22 -1.54
N GLU A 22 -2.01 20.06 -2.04
CA GLU A 22 -1.18 19.85 -3.21
C GLU A 22 -0.19 18.69 -3.01
N HIS A 23 0.11 18.31 -1.77
CA HIS A 23 1.05 17.26 -1.40
C HIS A 23 0.38 15.95 -0.96
N ASP A 24 -0.96 15.88 -0.98
CA ASP A 24 -1.72 14.67 -0.62
C ASP A 24 -1.80 13.67 -1.79
N PHE A 25 -0.63 13.33 -2.35
CA PHE A 25 -0.47 12.58 -3.60
C PHE A 25 -1.23 11.23 -3.61
N PHE A 26 -1.27 10.57 -2.45
CA PHE A 26 -1.80 9.22 -2.31
C PHE A 26 -3.25 9.17 -1.85
N ALA A 27 -3.91 10.32 -1.63
CA ALA A 27 -5.32 10.36 -1.24
C ALA A 27 -6.25 9.60 -2.19
N PRO A 28 -6.09 9.67 -3.53
CA PRO A 28 -6.96 8.93 -4.45
C PRO A 28 -6.87 7.40 -4.32
N LEU A 29 -5.82 6.87 -3.69
CA LEU A 29 -5.66 5.42 -3.52
C LEU A 29 -6.39 4.88 -2.29
N ILE A 30 -6.80 5.73 -1.34
CA ILE A 30 -7.42 5.29 -0.09
C ILE A 30 -8.72 4.53 -0.39
N GLY A 31 -8.79 3.28 0.08
CA GLY A 31 -9.89 2.37 -0.20
C GLY A 31 -9.45 0.92 -0.29
N ASP A 32 -10.42 0.05 -0.48
CA ASP A 32 -10.24 -1.38 -0.66
C ASP A 32 -10.42 -1.71 -2.14
N TRP A 33 -9.40 -2.31 -2.75
CA TRP A 33 -9.38 -2.61 -4.18
C TRP A 33 -9.23 -4.11 -4.43
N ASP A 34 -10.08 -4.65 -5.30
CA ASP A 34 -9.82 -5.91 -5.97
C ASP A 34 -8.95 -5.64 -7.21
N ILE A 35 -7.84 -6.36 -7.34
CA ILE A 35 -6.89 -6.17 -8.44
C ILE A 35 -6.71 -7.44 -9.26
N TRP A 36 -6.30 -7.26 -10.52
CA TRP A 36 -5.78 -8.32 -11.36
C TRP A 36 -4.28 -8.11 -11.56
N TRP A 37 -3.49 -9.06 -11.09
CA TRP A 37 -2.05 -9.06 -11.28
C TRP A 37 -1.68 -9.98 -12.43
N THR A 38 -0.83 -9.48 -13.32
CA THR A 38 -0.27 -10.23 -14.46
C THR A 38 1.23 -10.36 -14.27
N ASP A 39 1.77 -11.57 -14.38
CA ASP A 39 3.20 -11.86 -14.13
C ASP A 39 4.20 -11.22 -15.10
N GLY A 40 3.73 -10.44 -16.09
CA GLY A 40 4.56 -9.68 -17.01
C GLY A 40 5.50 -10.52 -17.87
N LEU A 41 5.35 -11.85 -17.83
CA LEU A 41 6.19 -12.80 -18.56
C LEU A 41 5.86 -12.67 -20.06
N GLN A 42 6.77 -12.02 -20.80
CA GLN A 42 6.64 -11.73 -22.23
C GLN A 42 6.65 -12.99 -23.13
N SER A 43 6.86 -14.17 -22.56
CA SER A 43 6.91 -15.44 -23.29
C SER A 43 5.89 -16.44 -22.76
N GLY A 44 4.65 -16.35 -23.26
CA GLY A 44 3.58 -17.32 -22.94
C GLY A 44 2.21 -16.68 -22.77
N THR A 45 1.28 -17.46 -22.20
CA THR A 45 0.00 -16.91 -21.72
C THR A 45 0.25 -16.28 -20.35
N PRO A 46 0.05 -14.96 -20.17
CA PRO A 46 0.28 -14.30 -18.89
C PRO A 46 -0.54 -14.95 -17.78
N ARG A 47 0.07 -15.17 -16.62
CA ARG A 47 -0.69 -15.64 -15.45
C ARG A 47 -1.49 -14.48 -14.88
N GLU A 48 -2.81 -14.57 -14.95
CA GLU A 48 -3.70 -13.63 -14.26
C GLU A 48 -4.05 -14.16 -12.87
N VAL A 49 -3.79 -13.35 -11.84
CA VAL A 49 -4.05 -13.68 -10.44
C VAL A 49 -4.89 -12.58 -9.83
N ARG A 50 -5.99 -12.92 -9.12
CA ARG A 50 -6.75 -11.90 -8.39
C ARG A 50 -6.01 -11.57 -7.11
N GLY A 51 -5.89 -10.30 -6.79
CA GLY A 51 -5.30 -9.80 -5.57
C GLY A 51 -6.22 -8.83 -4.84
N GLU A 52 -5.75 -8.37 -3.70
CA GLU A 52 -6.34 -7.30 -2.90
C GLU A 52 -5.27 -6.23 -2.66
N TRP A 53 -5.66 -4.97 -2.77
CA TRP A 53 -4.80 -3.84 -2.41
C TRP A 53 -5.60 -2.88 -1.54
N LEU A 54 -5.24 -2.78 -0.26
CA LEU A 54 -6.02 -2.02 0.72
C LEU A 54 -5.20 -0.84 1.20
N PHE A 55 -5.71 0.38 1.06
CA PHE A 55 -5.04 1.61 1.44
C PHE A 55 -5.79 2.33 2.56
N ALA A 56 -5.07 2.79 3.57
CA ALA A 56 -5.63 3.58 4.66
C ALA A 56 -4.71 4.74 5.05
N ARG A 57 -5.29 5.82 5.56
CA ARG A 57 -4.51 6.81 6.31
C ARG A 57 -4.12 6.23 7.65
N VAL A 58 -2.89 6.47 8.04
CA VAL A 58 -2.32 5.98 9.29
C VAL A 58 -1.51 7.06 10.00
N LEU A 59 -1.10 6.79 11.24
CA LEU A 59 -0.24 7.66 12.05
C LEU A 59 -0.81 9.07 12.18
N ASP A 60 -2.04 9.19 12.71
CA ASP A 60 -2.73 10.48 12.89
C ASP A 60 -2.88 11.27 11.56
N GLY A 61 -3.03 10.53 10.46
CA GLY A 61 -3.23 11.09 9.12
C GLY A 61 -1.96 11.64 8.47
N SER A 62 -0.78 11.41 9.05
CA SER A 62 0.51 11.87 8.52
C SER A 62 1.14 10.90 7.51
N ALA A 63 0.55 9.71 7.37
CA ALA A 63 1.02 8.67 6.48
C ALA A 63 -0.14 7.96 5.76
N VAL A 64 0.18 7.30 4.64
CA VAL A 64 -0.68 6.35 3.95
C VAL A 64 0.01 5.00 3.95
N GLN A 65 -0.67 3.97 4.46
CA GLN A 65 -0.18 2.61 4.43
C GLN A 65 -1.09 1.75 3.57
N ASP A 66 -0.50 0.83 2.84
CA ASP A 66 -1.23 -0.22 2.15
C ASP A 66 -0.86 -1.63 2.60
N VAL A 67 -1.74 -2.56 2.28
CA VAL A 67 -1.48 -4.00 2.31
C VAL A 67 -1.72 -4.54 0.90
N PHE A 68 -0.69 -5.11 0.30
CA PHE A 68 -0.72 -5.71 -1.03
C PHE A 68 -0.71 -7.23 -0.92
N ILE A 69 -1.75 -7.89 -1.44
CA ILE A 69 -1.97 -9.33 -1.27
C ILE A 69 -2.24 -9.94 -2.65
N VAL A 70 -1.29 -10.72 -3.16
CA VAL A 70 -1.43 -11.45 -4.43
C VAL A 70 -0.89 -12.87 -4.24
N PRO A 71 -1.70 -13.94 -4.42
CA PRO A 71 -3.14 -13.93 -4.66
C PRO A 71 -3.95 -13.35 -3.49
N SER A 72 -5.21 -12.98 -3.73
CA SER A 72 -6.16 -12.55 -2.70
C SER A 72 -6.29 -13.56 -1.57
N ARG A 73 -6.70 -13.12 -0.38
CA ARG A 73 -6.87 -13.99 0.80
C ARG A 73 -7.74 -15.20 0.52
N ALA A 74 -8.82 -15.04 -0.24
CA ALA A 74 -9.69 -16.14 -0.66
C ALA A 74 -8.97 -17.11 -1.62
N GLN A 75 -8.26 -16.61 -2.63
CA GLN A 75 -7.53 -17.45 -3.57
C GLN A 75 -6.36 -18.20 -2.93
N ARG A 76 -5.66 -17.60 -1.97
CA ARG A 76 -4.56 -18.26 -1.25
C ARG A 76 -5.01 -19.51 -0.49
N LEU A 77 -6.26 -19.54 0.00
CA LEU A 77 -6.83 -20.72 0.67
C LEU A 77 -7.19 -21.81 -0.33
N ALA A 78 -7.67 -21.43 -1.52
CA ALA A 78 -8.09 -22.38 -2.55
C ALA A 78 -6.92 -22.93 -3.39
N ASN A 79 -5.92 -22.11 -3.66
CA ASN A 79 -4.77 -22.45 -4.50
C ASN A 79 -3.50 -21.73 -3.99
N PRO A 80 -2.77 -22.32 -3.03
CA PRO A 80 -1.53 -21.75 -2.52
C PRO A 80 -0.46 -21.64 -3.61
N GLN A 81 0.15 -20.47 -3.76
CA GLN A 81 1.23 -20.22 -4.71
C GLN A 81 2.55 -19.93 -3.97
N ALA A 82 3.66 -20.40 -4.51
CA ALA A 82 4.98 -20.26 -3.88
C ALA A 82 5.50 -18.82 -3.91
N ASP A 83 5.12 -18.05 -4.92
CA ASP A 83 5.45 -16.63 -5.13
C ASP A 83 4.39 -15.69 -4.54
N ALA A 84 3.54 -16.19 -3.63
CA ALA A 84 2.42 -15.43 -3.11
C ALA A 84 2.87 -14.30 -2.17
N GLU A 85 2.61 -13.07 -2.56
CA GLU A 85 2.98 -11.86 -1.84
C GLU A 85 1.94 -11.47 -0.76
N TYR A 86 2.47 -11.03 0.37
CA TYR A 86 1.71 -10.35 1.43
C TYR A 86 2.63 -9.26 1.98
N GLY A 87 2.56 -8.09 1.36
CA GLY A 87 3.44 -6.97 1.63
C GLY A 87 2.70 -5.77 2.23
N THR A 88 3.47 -4.82 2.74
CA THR A 88 2.97 -3.51 3.12
C THR A 88 3.89 -2.43 2.61
N THR A 89 3.31 -1.34 2.14
CA THR A 89 4.04 -0.10 1.91
C THR A 89 3.53 0.96 2.85
N ILE A 90 4.42 1.61 3.61
CA ILE A 90 4.10 2.82 4.36
C ILE A 90 4.75 4.03 3.67
N ARG A 91 3.96 5.07 3.47
CA ARG A 91 4.35 6.35 2.86
C ARG A 91 4.17 7.40 3.94
N ILE A 92 5.26 8.03 4.36
CA ILE A 92 5.27 9.04 5.43
C ILE A 92 5.62 10.38 4.81
N TYR A 93 4.80 11.40 5.07
CA TYR A 93 5.05 12.73 4.54
C TYR A 93 6.22 13.41 5.28
N GLU A 94 7.17 13.97 4.53
CA GLU A 94 8.29 14.77 5.05
C GLU A 94 8.04 16.27 4.77
N PRO A 95 7.62 17.06 5.78
CA PRO A 95 7.28 18.46 5.60
C PRO A 95 8.47 19.33 5.17
N ALA A 96 9.70 18.97 5.51
CA ALA A 96 10.88 19.79 5.24
C ALA A 96 11.15 19.98 3.74
N ASN A 97 10.78 19.00 2.92
CA ASN A 97 11.05 19.00 1.48
C ASN A 97 9.81 18.73 0.63
N GLY A 98 8.64 18.49 1.23
CA GLY A 98 7.40 18.23 0.51
C GLY A 98 7.37 16.86 -0.20
N THR A 99 8.22 15.94 0.21
CA THR A 99 8.31 14.59 -0.35
C THR A 99 7.61 13.56 0.53
N TRP A 100 7.56 12.31 0.06
CA TRP A 100 7.14 11.17 0.83
C TRP A 100 8.27 10.15 0.94
N ASP A 101 8.63 9.78 2.17
CA ASP A 101 9.48 8.62 2.43
C ASP A 101 8.64 7.35 2.36
N ILE A 102 9.05 6.42 1.50
CA ILE A 102 8.30 5.21 1.19
C ILE A 102 9.11 4.00 1.61
N PHE A 103 8.50 3.15 2.43
CA PHE A 103 9.09 1.89 2.87
C PHE A 103 8.15 0.76 2.48
N TYR A 104 8.61 -0.08 1.56
CA TYR A 104 7.97 -1.34 1.24
C TYR A 104 8.65 -2.46 2.02
N GLY A 105 7.86 -3.43 2.48
CA GLY A 105 8.38 -4.65 3.07
C GLY A 105 7.45 -5.83 2.93
N CYS A 106 8.05 -7.00 2.78
CA CYS A 106 7.42 -8.30 2.90
C CYS A 106 8.42 -9.28 3.53
N VAL A 107 8.05 -10.56 3.67
CA VAL A 107 8.95 -11.56 4.26
C VAL A 107 10.23 -11.65 3.42
N GLY A 108 11.38 -11.33 4.04
CA GLY A 108 12.69 -11.44 3.42
C GLY A 108 13.09 -10.29 2.47
N THR A 109 12.27 -9.25 2.31
CA THR A 109 12.59 -8.10 1.44
C THR A 109 12.10 -6.79 2.05
N ALA A 110 12.92 -5.75 1.94
CA ALA A 110 12.54 -4.38 2.27
C ALA A 110 13.19 -3.40 1.27
N LEU A 111 12.44 -2.39 0.85
CA LEU A 111 12.91 -1.31 -0.01
C LEU A 111 12.56 0.04 0.60
N ARG A 112 13.48 0.99 0.45
CA ARG A 112 13.25 2.41 0.74
C ARG A 112 13.28 3.19 -0.57
N LEU A 113 12.27 4.04 -0.75
CA LEU A 113 12.10 4.92 -1.89
C LEU A 113 11.72 6.32 -1.39
N THR A 114 11.81 7.32 -2.26
CA THR A 114 11.31 8.67 -1.99
C THR A 114 10.47 9.12 -3.18
N ALA A 115 9.24 9.59 -2.92
CA ALA A 115 8.37 10.14 -3.95
C ALA A 115 8.35 11.67 -3.90
N HIS A 116 8.52 12.27 -5.06
CA HIS A 116 8.38 13.70 -5.31
C HIS A 116 7.40 13.90 -6.48
N LYS A 117 6.73 15.04 -6.52
CA LYS A 117 5.86 15.41 -7.64
C LYS A 117 6.71 16.12 -8.68
N GLU A 118 6.76 15.60 -9.90
CA GLU A 118 7.32 16.32 -11.04
C GLU A 118 6.33 17.41 -11.49
N ALA A 119 6.86 18.55 -11.95
CA ALA A 119 6.03 19.59 -12.54
C ALA A 119 5.43 19.08 -13.87
N GLU A 120 4.16 19.38 -14.12
CA GLU A 120 3.48 19.11 -15.40
C GLU A 120 4.07 19.92 -16.56
#